data_AF-C1IFE8-F1
#
_entry.id   AF-C1IFE8-F1
#
_cell.length_a   1.000
_cell.length_b   1.000
_cell.length_c   1.000
_cell.angle_alpha   90.00
_cell.angle_beta   90.00
_cell.angle_gamma   90.00
#
_symmetry.space_group_name_H-M   'P 1'
#
loop_
_entity.id
_entity.type
_entity.pdbx_description
1 polymer ?
#
loop_
_entity_poly.entity_id
_entity_poly.type
_entity_poly.pdbx_seq_one_letter_code
_entity_poly.pdbx_strand_id
1 'polypeptide(L)'
;VVYFHGGGWVIANLDIYDASPRAMTNMANAVVVSSHYRQGPEHKFPAAHQDAFAAYRWVLKNARPLKGNPSKVAVMGDSAGGNL
;
A
#
# COMPACT_ATOMS: atom_id res chain seq x y z
N VAL A 1 0.82 5.27 6.95
CA VAL A 1 0.57 5.41 5.50
C VAL A 1 0.30 4.04 4.93
N VAL A 2 -0.76 3.88 4.14
CA VAL A 2 -0.99 2.66 3.34
C VAL A 2 -0.35 2.91 1.99
N TYR A 3 0.60 2.06 1.61
CA TYR A 3 1.41 2.23 0.41
C TYR A 3 1.09 1.15 -0.62
N PHE A 4 0.85 1.57 -1.87
CA PHE A 4 0.63 0.69 -3.01
C PHE A 4 1.75 0.88 -4.04
N HIS A 5 2.50 -0.18 -4.31
CA HIS A 5 3.59 -0.13 -5.27
C HIS A 5 3.08 0.04 -6.71
N GLY A 6 3.93 0.60 -7.57
CA GLY A 6 3.66 0.70 -9.01
C GLY A 6 3.87 -0.62 -9.76
N GLY A 7 4.08 -0.52 -11.08
CA GLY A 7 4.33 -1.70 -11.93
C GLY A 7 3.16 -2.09 -12.84
N GLY A 8 2.33 -1.13 -13.25
CA GLY A 8 1.29 -1.37 -14.26
C GLY A 8 0.30 -2.48 -13.89
N TRP A 9 0.07 -2.72 -12.60
CA TRP A 9 -0.73 -3.82 -12.04
C TRP A 9 -0.27 -5.24 -12.40
N VAL A 10 0.91 -5.40 -13.02
CA VAL A 10 1.40 -6.68 -13.56
C VAL A 10 2.77 -7.06 -13.01
N ILE A 11 3.66 -6.09 -12.82
CA ILE A 11 5.05 -6.33 -12.41
C ILE A 11 5.36 -5.70 -11.05
N ALA A 12 6.57 -6.00 -10.56
CA ALA A 12 7.13 -5.56 -9.28
C ALA A 12 6.40 -6.18 -8.07
N ASN A 13 6.98 -5.99 -6.89
CA ASN A 13 6.51 -6.54 -5.63
C ASN A 13 7.07 -5.71 -4.46
N LEU A 14 6.91 -6.22 -3.24
CA LEU A 14 7.41 -5.58 -2.03
C LEU A 14 8.93 -5.34 -2.08
N ASP A 15 9.71 -6.32 -2.55
CA ASP A 15 11.17 -6.25 -2.55
C ASP A 15 11.68 -5.20 -3.55
N ILE A 16 11.08 -5.13 -4.75
CA ILE A 16 11.46 -4.15 -5.77
C ILE A 16 11.19 -2.71 -5.31
N TYR A 17 10.12 -2.49 -4.54
CA TYR A 17 9.72 -1.17 -4.07
C TYR A 17 10.14 -0.85 -2.64
N ASP A 18 10.84 -1.74 -1.93
CA ASP A 18 11.13 -1.65 -0.48
C ASP A 18 11.79 -0.33 -0.04
N ALA A 19 12.60 0.28 -0.91
CA ALA A 19 13.26 1.56 -0.64
C ALA A 19 12.27 2.71 -0.39
N SER A 20 11.19 2.80 -1.16
CA SER A 20 10.19 3.88 -1.07
C SER A 20 9.43 3.93 0.28
N PRO A 21 8.77 2.84 0.75
CA PRO A 21 8.08 2.85 2.03
C PRO A 21 9.05 2.99 3.21
N ARG A 22 10.30 2.53 3.11
CA ARG A 22 11.33 2.77 4.14
C ARG A 22 11.71 4.25 4.22
N ALA A 23 12.01 4.88 3.09
CA ALA A 23 12.31 6.31 3.06
C ALA A 23 11.16 7.13 3.64
N MET A 24 9.93 6.79 3.27
CA MET A 24 8.72 7.44 3.80
C MET A 24 8.54 7.23 5.31
N THR A 25 8.83 6.04 5.83
CA THR A 25 8.80 5.76 7.27
C THR A 25 9.71 6.73 8.02
N ASN A 26 10.94 6.91 7.53
CA ASN A 26 11.95 7.77 8.15
C ASN A 26 11.59 9.26 8.02
N MET A 27 11.14 9.70 6.85
CA MET A 27 10.86 11.12 6.59
C MET A 27 9.57 11.60 7.25
N ALA A 28 8.51 10.77 7.25
CA ALA A 28 7.21 11.15 7.79
C ALA A 28 7.05 10.78 9.28
N ASN A 29 8.02 10.07 9.86
CA ASN A 29 7.93 9.48 11.20
C ASN A 29 6.59 8.73 11.41
N ALA A 30 6.27 7.86 10.46
CA ALA A 30 4.98 7.19 10.39
C ALA A 30 5.16 5.71 10.09
N VAL A 31 4.27 4.88 10.65
CA VAL A 31 4.15 3.47 10.26
C VAL A 31 3.70 3.41 8.80
N VAL A 32 4.42 2.68 7.96
CA VAL A 32 4.05 2.42 6.56
C VAL A 32 3.67 0.95 6.40
N VAL A 33 2.47 0.71 5.85
CA VAL A 33 1.98 -0.62 5.50
C VAL A 33 2.04 -0.74 3.98
N SER A 34 3.06 -1.44 3.48
CA SER A 34 3.20 -1.76 2.06
C SER A 34 2.36 -2.98 1.73
N SER A 35 1.36 -2.82 0.86
CA SER A 35 0.41 -3.88 0.51
C SER A 35 0.81 -4.55 -0.79
N HIS A 36 0.97 -5.88 -0.76
CA HIS A 36 1.12 -6.68 -1.97
C HIS A 36 -0.25 -7.12 -2.47
N TYR A 37 -0.75 -6.44 -3.50
CA TYR A 37 -2.05 -6.70 -4.09
C TYR A 37 -1.94 -7.76 -5.20
N ARG A 38 -3.05 -8.43 -5.52
CA ARG A 38 -3.13 -9.35 -6.66
C ARG A 38 -2.85 -8.64 -7.98
N GLN A 39 -2.05 -9.28 -8.84
CA GLN A 39 -1.56 -8.72 -10.10
C GLN A 39 -2.18 -9.41 -11.32
N GLY A 40 -2.27 -8.69 -12.43
CA GLY A 40 -2.64 -9.23 -13.73
C GLY A 40 -1.46 -9.89 -14.44
N PRO A 41 -1.73 -10.71 -15.48
CA PRO A 41 -3.04 -10.99 -16.07
C PRO A 41 -3.91 -12.00 -15.30
N GLU A 42 -3.36 -12.69 -14.30
CA GLU A 42 -4.03 -13.73 -13.50
C GLU A 42 -5.22 -13.15 -12.72
N HIS A 43 -5.07 -11.92 -12.23
CA HIS A 43 -6.11 -11.20 -11.50
C HIS A 43 -6.41 -9.87 -12.17
N LYS A 44 -7.37 -9.89 -13.10
CA LYS A 44 -7.82 -8.71 -13.84
C LYS A 44 -8.53 -7.69 -12.93
N PHE A 45 -8.71 -6.48 -13.44
CA PHE A 45 -9.57 -5.48 -12.80
C PHE A 45 -10.93 -6.09 -12.42
N PRO A 46 -11.44 -5.87 -11.18
CA PRO A 46 -10.97 -4.91 -10.17
C PRO A 46 -10.11 -5.49 -9.04
N ALA A 47 -9.43 -6.63 -9.22
CA ALA A 47 -8.77 -7.35 -8.12
C ALA A 47 -7.80 -6.46 -7.29
N ALA A 48 -6.86 -5.77 -7.94
CA ALA A 48 -5.92 -4.87 -7.26
C ALA A 48 -6.62 -3.73 -6.48
N HIS A 49 -7.73 -3.20 -7.01
CA HIS A 49 -8.49 -2.12 -6.38
C HIS A 49 -9.24 -2.62 -5.13
N GLN A 50 -9.79 -3.84 -5.21
CA GLN A 50 -10.43 -4.49 -4.07
C GLN A 50 -9.41 -4.77 -2.96
N ASP A 51 -8.23 -5.24 -3.32
CA ASP A 51 -7.16 -5.53 -2.35
C ASP A 51 -6.62 -4.25 -1.71
N ALA A 52 -6.42 -3.20 -2.50
CA ALA A 52 -6.01 -1.88 -2.00
C ALA A 52 -7.03 -1.33 -0.99
N PHE A 53 -8.33 -1.37 -1.33
CA PHE A 53 -9.37 -0.92 -0.42
C PHE A 53 -9.49 -1.81 0.82
N ALA A 54 -9.35 -3.13 0.67
CA ALA A 54 -9.34 -4.06 1.79
C ALA A 54 -8.17 -3.78 2.74
N ALA A 55 -6.96 -3.54 2.22
CA ALA A 55 -5.79 -3.17 2.99
C ALA A 55 -6.01 -1.86 3.74
N TYR A 56 -6.55 -0.82 3.09
CA TYR A 56 -6.89 0.43 3.75
C TYR A 56 -7.89 0.23 4.91
N ARG A 57 -8.97 -0.50 4.66
CA ARG A 57 -9.98 -0.82 5.70
C ARG A 57 -9.39 -1.64 6.83
N TRP A 58 -8.48 -2.56 6.53
CA TRP A 58 -7.76 -3.33 7.55
C TRP A 58 -6.87 -2.42 8.40
N VAL A 59 -6.13 -1.50 7.79
CA VAL A 59 -5.28 -0.55 8.53
C VAL A 59 -6.10 0.36 9.43
N LEU A 60 -7.25 0.88 8.99
CA LEU A 60 -8.13 1.69 9.85
C LEU A 60 -8.56 0.93 11.12
N LYS A 61 -8.80 -0.38 11.01
CA LYS A 61 -9.19 -1.23 12.14
C LYS A 61 -8.01 -1.63 13.03
N ASN A 62 -6.81 -1.75 12.46
CA ASN A 62 -5.63 -2.34 13.11
C ASN A 62 -4.48 -1.36 13.37
N ALA A 63 -4.66 -0.06 13.12
CA ALA A 63 -3.60 0.94 13.29
C ALA A 63 -3.04 0.98 14.72
N ARG A 64 -3.89 0.84 15.74
CA ARG A 64 -3.47 0.92 17.16
C ARG A 64 -2.46 -0.18 17.54
N PRO A 65 -2.73 -1.48 17.30
CA PRO A 65 -1.73 -2.54 17.49
C PRO A 65 -0.39 -2.30 16.78
N LEU A 66 -0.41 -1.64 15.62
CA LEU A 66 0.79 -1.29 14.86
C LEU A 66 1.51 -0.04 15.40
N LYS A 67 1.08 0.51 16.54
CA LYS A 67 1.55 1.80 17.10
C LYS A 67 1.27 3.01 16.18
N GLY A 68 0.31 2.87 15.27
CA GLY A 68 -0.21 3.96 14.44
C GLY A 68 -1.44 4.64 15.04
N ASN A 69 -1.85 5.76 14.45
CA ASN A 69 -3.06 6.50 14.85
C ASN A 69 -4.16 6.35 13.78
N PRO A 70 -5.32 5.74 14.10
CA PRO A 70 -6.41 5.52 13.14
C PRO A 70 -7.09 6.82 12.66
N SER A 71 -6.93 7.95 13.36
CA SER A 71 -7.41 9.26 12.88
C SER A 71 -6.41 9.99 11.97
N LYS A 72 -5.21 9.42 11.77
CA LYS A 72 -4.15 9.99 10.92
C LYS A 72 -3.64 8.94 9.93
N VAL A 73 -4.50 8.55 9.00
CA VAL A 73 -4.16 7.60 7.93
C VAL A 73 -4.13 8.33 6.60
N ALA A 74 -3.00 8.21 5.90
CA ALA A 74 -2.82 8.65 4.53
C ALA A 74 -2.64 7.43 3.60
N VAL A 75 -2.98 7.61 2.34
CA VAL A 75 -2.73 6.67 1.24
C VAL A 75 -1.66 7.26 0.34
N MET A 76 -0.78 6.42 -0.19
CA MET A 76 0.28 6.80 -1.11
C MET A 76 0.52 5.68 -2.12
N GLY A 77 0.91 6.02 -3.33
CA GLY A 77 1.38 5.04 -4.30
C GLY A 77 2.08 5.70 -5.48
N ASP A 78 2.85 4.89 -6.20
CA ASP A 78 3.63 5.34 -7.36
C ASP A 78 3.02 4.77 -8.65
N SER A 79 2.91 5.59 -9.71
CA SER A 79 2.41 5.14 -11.03
C SER A 79 1.04 4.42 -10.91
N ALA A 80 0.95 3.16 -11.33
CA ALA A 80 -0.25 2.32 -11.17
C ALA A 80 -0.71 2.19 -9.71
N GLY A 81 0.20 2.21 -8.74
CA GLY A 81 -0.14 2.25 -7.32
C GLY A 81 -0.69 3.60 -6.86
N GLY A 82 -0.36 4.69 -7.55
CA GLY A 82 -0.97 6.01 -7.32
C GLY A 82 -2.35 6.15 -7.97
N ASN A 83 -2.70 5.24 -8.89
CA ASN A 83 -4.05 5.10 -9.41
C ASN A 83 -4.97 4.30 -8.47
N LEU A 84 -4.40 3.36 -7.70
CA LEU A 84 -5.10 2.58 -6.67
C LEU A 84 -5.45 3.44 -5.44
#